data_AF-A0A852T8X1-F1
#
_entry.id   AF-A0A852T8X1-F1
#
_cell.length_a   1.000
_cell.length_b   1.000
_cell.length_c   1.000
_cell.angle_alpha   90.00
_cell.angle_beta   90.00
_cell.angle_gamma   90.00
#
_symmetry.space_group_name_H-M   'P 1'
#
loop_
_entity.id
_entity.type
_entity.pdbx_description
1 polymer ?
#
loop_
_entity_poly.entity_id
_entity_poly.type
_entity_poly.pdbx_seq_one_letter_code
_entity_poly.pdbx_strand_id
1 'polypeptide(L)'
;MSVFVLISSIYIYEVYFFTFKEIDRESTQKGPGPITSPTGEYTANAYYELYGGAAGGVNVWVDITNKNEKNKVQTIYYSDAKSNFSMEWVDENILYIINTDPNYPDSDRSIKLEIGKEIYHENGLACKSLIMKDEYVTCYQN
;
A
#
# COMPACT_ATOMS: atom_id res chain seq x y z
N MET A 1 24.97 -24.89 12.45
CA MET A 1 24.44 -23.60 11.93
C MET A 1 23.77 -22.91 13.12
N SER A 2 24.33 -21.79 13.60
CA SER A 2 23.87 -21.14 14.84
C SER A 2 22.48 -20.53 14.65
N VAL A 3 21.64 -20.56 15.69
CA VAL A 3 20.27 -19.96 15.68
C VAL A 3 20.31 -18.50 15.23
N PHE A 4 21.35 -17.75 15.60
CA PHE A 4 21.56 -16.37 15.14
C PHE A 4 21.69 -16.24 13.62
N VAL A 5 22.38 -17.17 12.97
CA VAL A 5 22.57 -17.18 11.52
C VAL A 5 21.24 -17.44 10.80
N LEU A 6 20.41 -18.32 11.37
CA LEU A 6 19.07 -18.58 10.83
C LEU A 6 18.16 -17.35 10.94
N ILE A 7 18.08 -16.73 12.12
CA ILE A 7 17.25 -15.53 12.34
C ILE A 7 17.69 -14.38 11.43
N SER A 8 19.00 -14.12 11.32
CA SER A 8 19.51 -13.06 10.45
C SER A 8 19.20 -13.33 8.98
N SER A 9 19.27 -14.59 8.54
CA SER A 9 19.00 -14.96 7.15
C SER A 9 17.52 -14.78 6.79
N ILE A 10 16.62 -15.14 7.71
CA ILE A 10 15.17 -14.94 7.55
C ILE A 10 14.86 -13.45 7.45
N TYR A 11 15.39 -12.64 8.36
CA TYR A 11 15.16 -11.20 8.34
C TYR A 11 15.66 -10.53 7.05
N ILE A 12 16.86 -10.91 6.57
CA ILE A 12 17.37 -10.44 5.29
C ILE A 12 16.41 -10.85 4.16
N TYR A 13 15.95 -12.10 4.16
CA TYR A 13 15.01 -12.56 3.14
C TYR A 13 13.71 -11.74 3.14
N GLU A 14 13.07 -11.58 4.30
CA GLU A 14 11.84 -10.78 4.43
C GLU A 14 12.02 -9.35 3.95
N VAL A 15 13.12 -8.67 4.33
CA VAL A 15 13.33 -7.27 3.94
C VAL A 15 13.63 -7.10 2.45
N TYR A 16 14.46 -7.98 1.86
CA TYR A 16 14.93 -7.81 0.48
C TYR A 16 14.03 -8.47 -0.57
N PHE A 17 13.15 -9.40 -0.17
CA PHE A 17 12.23 -10.11 -1.06
C PHE A 17 10.76 -9.83 -0.76
N PHE A 18 10.47 -8.84 0.10
CA PHE A 18 9.11 -8.40 0.42
C PHE A 18 8.31 -8.11 -0.86
N THR A 19 7.04 -8.53 -0.86
CA THR A 19 6.03 -8.09 -1.82
C THR A 19 4.70 -7.87 -1.10
N PHE A 20 3.78 -7.10 -1.68
CA PHE A 20 2.44 -6.89 -1.12
C PHE A 20 1.57 -8.17 -1.05
N LYS A 21 2.07 -9.33 -1.49
CA LYS A 21 1.42 -10.63 -1.29
C LYS A 21 1.45 -11.09 0.17
N GLU A 22 2.29 -10.46 1.00
CA GLU A 22 2.38 -10.75 2.43
C GLU A 22 1.21 -10.16 3.23
N ILE A 23 0.43 -9.23 2.66
CA ILE A 23 -0.80 -8.73 3.27
C ILE A 23 -1.79 -9.89 3.42
N ASP A 24 -2.34 -10.09 4.62
CA ASP A 24 -3.38 -11.11 4.84
C ASP A 24 -4.69 -10.64 4.22
N ARG A 25 -4.96 -11.10 3.00
CA ARG A 25 -6.16 -10.71 2.24
C ARG A 25 -7.44 -11.43 2.71
N GLU A 26 -7.34 -12.47 3.53
CA GLU A 26 -8.50 -13.27 3.97
C GLU A 26 -9.29 -12.61 5.11
N SER A 27 -8.62 -11.84 5.97
CA SER A 27 -9.21 -11.20 7.16
C SER A 27 -9.59 -9.73 6.93
N THR A 28 -9.78 -9.34 5.67
CA THR A 28 -9.88 -7.94 5.26
C THR A 28 -11.31 -7.45 5.14
N GLN A 29 -11.48 -6.15 5.36
CA GLN A 29 -12.74 -5.42 5.17
C GLN A 29 -12.61 -4.49 3.97
N LYS A 30 -13.71 -4.26 3.26
CA LYS A 30 -13.72 -3.28 2.17
C LYS A 30 -13.64 -1.86 2.74
N GLY A 31 -12.72 -1.07 2.22
CA GLY A 31 -12.65 0.37 2.46
C GLY A 31 -13.42 1.16 1.39
N PRO A 32 -13.22 2.49 1.34
CA PRO A 32 -13.82 3.36 0.33
C PRO A 32 -13.49 2.94 -1.11
N GLY A 33 -14.40 3.27 -2.03
CA GLY A 33 -14.36 2.86 -3.42
C GLY A 33 -15.35 1.72 -3.74
N PRO A 34 -15.28 1.13 -4.94
CA PRO A 34 -14.36 1.46 -6.04
C PRO A 34 -14.54 2.88 -6.57
N ILE A 35 -13.45 3.50 -7.03
CA ILE A 35 -13.51 4.70 -7.88
C ILE A 35 -12.73 4.46 -9.18
N THR A 36 -13.27 4.94 -10.29
CA THR A 36 -12.75 4.69 -11.63
C THR A 36 -12.06 5.93 -12.19
N SER A 37 -10.93 5.75 -12.89
CA SER A 37 -10.21 6.84 -13.54
C SER A 37 -11.07 7.52 -14.61
N PRO A 38 -10.78 8.79 -14.99
CA PRO A 38 -11.56 9.54 -15.97
C PRO A 38 -11.89 8.81 -17.28
N THR A 39 -10.93 8.10 -17.89
CA THR A 39 -11.14 7.31 -19.11
C THR A 39 -11.66 5.91 -18.83
N GLY A 40 -11.56 5.46 -17.58
CA GLY A 40 -12.03 4.17 -17.12
C GLY A 40 -11.00 3.05 -17.19
N GLU A 41 -9.76 3.33 -17.57
CA GLU A 41 -8.65 2.38 -17.64
C GLU A 41 -8.34 1.72 -16.29
N TYR A 42 -8.42 2.50 -15.20
CA TYR A 42 -8.09 2.05 -13.86
C TYR A 42 -9.30 2.07 -12.92
N THR A 43 -9.32 1.14 -11.97
CA THR A 43 -10.21 1.19 -10.81
C THR A 43 -9.38 1.08 -9.53
N ALA A 44 -9.53 2.04 -8.63
CA ALA A 44 -8.94 2.02 -7.30
C ALA A 44 -9.93 1.46 -6.27
N ASN A 45 -9.45 0.57 -5.41
CA ASN A 45 -10.19 0.00 -4.29
C ASN A 45 -9.34 0.07 -3.03
N ALA A 46 -9.90 0.59 -1.94
CA ALA A 46 -9.26 0.52 -0.64
C ALA A 46 -9.77 -0.67 0.16
N TYR A 47 -8.92 -1.17 1.05
CA TYR A 47 -9.22 -2.26 1.97
C TYR A 47 -8.61 -1.98 3.32
N TYR A 48 -9.22 -2.54 4.35
CA TYR A 48 -8.79 -2.43 5.73
C TYR A 48 -8.42 -3.80 6.28
N GLU A 49 -7.30 -3.88 6.98
CA GLU A 49 -6.85 -5.05 7.72
C GLU A 49 -6.76 -4.65 9.19
N LEU A 50 -7.56 -5.30 10.03
CA LEU A 50 -7.45 -5.11 11.46
C LEU A 50 -6.18 -5.81 11.94
N TYR A 51 -5.38 -5.12 12.73
CA TYR A 51 -4.25 -5.74 13.40
C TYR A 51 -4.30 -5.44 14.90
N GLY A 52 -3.68 -6.32 15.67
CA GLY A 52 -3.26 -6.00 17.03
C GLY A 52 -3.78 -6.90 18.15
N GLY A 53 -3.19 -6.62 19.32
CA GLY A 53 -3.62 -7.04 20.66
C GLY A 53 -4.18 -5.84 21.43
N ALA A 54 -3.59 -5.47 22.58
CA ALA A 54 -4.16 -4.44 23.46
C ALA A 54 -4.26 -3.02 22.88
N ALA A 55 -3.38 -2.63 21.95
CA ALA A 55 -3.44 -1.30 21.31
C ALA A 55 -4.44 -1.27 20.14
N GLY A 56 -4.57 -2.38 19.41
CA GLY A 56 -5.33 -2.46 18.17
C GLY A 56 -4.85 -1.48 17.10
N GLY A 57 -5.32 -1.68 15.88
CA GLY A 57 -5.04 -0.79 14.76
C GLY A 57 -5.71 -1.29 13.49
N VAL A 58 -5.71 -0.43 12.47
CA VAL A 58 -6.25 -0.76 11.17
C VAL A 58 -5.23 -0.32 10.15
N ASN A 59 -4.71 -1.24 9.35
CA ASN A 59 -3.96 -0.90 8.15
C ASN A 59 -4.95 -0.61 7.02
N VAL A 60 -4.57 0.26 6.11
CA VAL A 60 -5.24 0.48 4.84
C VAL A 60 -4.27 0.25 3.69
N TRP A 61 -4.75 -0.42 2.64
CA TRP A 61 -4.06 -0.42 1.35
C TRP A 61 -5.00 -0.10 0.21
N VAL A 62 -4.39 0.32 -0.89
CA VAL A 62 -5.09 0.63 -2.13
C VAL A 62 -4.59 -0.26 -3.24
N ASP A 63 -5.51 -1.02 -3.83
CA ASP A 63 -5.29 -1.79 -5.03
C ASP A 63 -5.81 -1.04 -6.26
N ILE A 64 -5.04 -1.09 -7.34
CA ILE A 64 -5.41 -0.62 -8.67
C ILE A 64 -5.63 -1.83 -9.56
N THR A 65 -6.80 -1.88 -10.19
CA THR A 65 -7.10 -2.85 -11.26
C THR A 65 -6.99 -2.15 -12.61
N ASN A 66 -6.10 -2.62 -13.48
CA ASN A 66 -6.04 -2.19 -14.88
C ASN A 66 -7.01 -3.02 -15.72
N LYS A 67 -8.04 -2.39 -16.30
CA LYS A 67 -9.09 -3.09 -17.07
C LYS A 67 -8.60 -3.61 -18.42
N ASN A 68 -7.54 -3.02 -18.98
CA ASN A 68 -6.98 -3.39 -20.28
C ASN A 68 -6.01 -4.59 -20.15
N GLU A 69 -5.35 -4.75 -19.01
CA GLU A 69 -4.36 -5.82 -18.76
C GLU A 69 -4.95 -7.03 -18.02
N LYS A 70 -5.99 -7.67 -18.56
CA LYS A 70 -6.64 -8.86 -17.94
C LYS A 70 -7.03 -8.64 -16.46
N ASN A 71 -7.37 -7.41 -16.07
CA ASN A 71 -7.63 -7.04 -14.69
C ASN A 71 -6.45 -7.30 -13.74
N LYS A 72 -5.21 -7.04 -14.21
CA LYS A 72 -4.02 -7.09 -13.34
C LYS A 72 -4.25 -6.14 -12.16
N VAL A 73 -4.09 -6.68 -10.95
CA VAL A 73 -4.23 -5.97 -9.69
C VAL A 73 -2.84 -5.65 -9.15
N GLN A 74 -2.62 -4.41 -8.74
CA GLN A 74 -1.40 -3.97 -8.07
C GLN A 74 -1.73 -3.17 -6.82
N THR A 75 -1.05 -3.44 -5.72
CA THR A 75 -1.11 -2.60 -4.51
C THR A 75 -0.15 -1.44 -4.66
N ILE A 76 -0.63 -0.21 -4.49
CA ILE A 76 0.20 1.00 -4.67
C ILE A 76 0.44 1.77 -3.37
N TYR A 77 -0.33 1.48 -2.32
CA TYR A 77 -0.30 2.22 -1.06
C TYR A 77 -0.53 1.27 0.09
N TYR A 78 0.26 1.37 1.16
CA TYR A 78 0.04 0.66 2.42
C TYR A 78 0.46 1.55 3.60
N SER A 79 -0.42 1.73 4.57
CA SER A 79 -0.16 2.52 5.77
C SER A 79 -1.12 2.16 6.90
N ASP A 80 -0.89 2.71 8.09
CA ASP A 80 -1.91 2.81 9.12
C ASP A 80 -3.07 3.69 8.61
N ALA A 81 -4.30 3.23 8.81
CA ALA A 81 -5.50 3.99 8.50
C ALA A 81 -5.67 5.12 9.53
N LYS A 82 -5.88 6.35 9.05
CA LYS A 82 -6.24 7.50 9.87
C LYS A 82 -7.75 7.73 9.82
N SER A 83 -8.26 8.60 10.69
CA SER A 83 -9.70 8.84 10.83
C SER A 83 -10.35 9.46 9.59
N ASN A 84 -9.59 10.16 8.75
CA ASN A 84 -10.04 10.70 7.48
C ASN A 84 -9.28 10.06 6.30
N PHE A 85 -9.89 9.01 5.74
CA PHE A 85 -9.39 8.32 4.55
C PHE A 85 -10.32 8.51 3.35
N SER A 86 -9.76 8.92 2.21
CA SER A 86 -10.47 8.96 0.93
C SER A 86 -9.51 8.88 -0.26
N MET A 87 -10.06 8.72 -1.46
CA MET A 87 -9.29 8.63 -2.70
C MET A 87 -9.95 9.50 -3.77
N GLU A 88 -9.14 10.13 -4.61
CA GLU A 88 -9.59 10.98 -5.71
C GLU A 88 -8.63 10.85 -6.92
N TRP A 89 -9.19 10.67 -8.11
CA TRP A 89 -8.39 10.75 -9.34
C TRP A 89 -8.14 12.21 -9.70
N VAL A 90 -6.87 12.62 -9.70
CA VAL A 90 -6.45 13.99 -10.08
C VAL A 90 -6.21 14.08 -11.58
N ASP A 91 -5.78 12.98 -12.18
CA ASP A 91 -5.60 12.79 -13.63
C ASP A 91 -5.85 11.31 -13.96
N GLU A 92 -5.69 10.92 -15.23
CA GLU A 92 -5.94 9.56 -15.69
C GLU A 92 -5.13 8.50 -14.94
N ASN A 93 -3.85 8.78 -14.71
CA ASN A 93 -2.91 7.88 -14.07
C ASN A 93 -2.38 8.42 -12.75
N ILE A 94 -3.01 9.45 -12.17
CA ILE A 94 -2.58 10.02 -10.88
C ILE A 94 -3.73 9.90 -9.87
N LEU A 95 -3.51 9.05 -8.87
CA LEU A 95 -4.44 8.89 -7.75
C LEU A 95 -3.94 9.69 -6.55
N TYR A 96 -4.79 10.54 -6.00
CA TYR A 96 -4.57 11.17 -4.70
C TYR A 96 -5.24 10.34 -3.61
N ILE A 97 -4.43 9.90 -2.66
CA ILE A 97 -4.89 9.20 -1.46
C ILE A 97 -4.79 10.19 -0.32
N ILE A 98 -5.90 10.42 0.35
CA ILE A 98 -5.99 11.25 1.55
C ILE A 98 -6.05 10.30 2.73
N ASN A 99 -5.13 10.47 3.68
CA ASN A 99 -5.08 9.67 4.89
C ASN A 99 -4.57 10.52 6.05
N THR A 100 -5.48 11.25 6.68
CA THR A 100 -5.17 12.27 7.69
C THR A 100 -5.91 11.99 8.99
N ASP A 101 -5.36 12.48 10.10
CA ASP A 101 -6.11 12.62 11.34
C ASP A 101 -6.14 14.09 11.76
N PRO A 102 -7.30 14.75 11.82
CA PRO A 102 -7.39 16.15 12.23
C PRO A 102 -6.82 16.45 13.62
N ASN A 103 -6.83 15.45 14.51
CA ASN A 103 -6.29 15.59 15.87
C ASN A 103 -4.78 15.31 15.93
N TYR A 104 -4.21 14.68 14.89
CA TYR A 104 -2.79 14.34 14.81
C TYR A 104 -2.21 14.71 13.43
N PRO A 105 -2.00 16.01 13.14
CA PRO A 105 -1.53 16.48 11.82
C PRO A 105 -0.18 15.89 11.39
N ASP A 106 0.73 15.63 12.33
CA ASP A 106 2.05 15.04 12.04
C ASP A 106 1.96 13.57 11.57
N SER A 107 0.77 12.96 11.68
CA SER A 107 0.49 11.61 11.19
C SER A 107 -0.09 11.60 9.78
N ASP A 108 -0.07 12.71 9.04
CA ASP A 108 -0.52 12.74 7.64
C ASP A 108 0.27 11.73 6.78
N ARG A 109 -0.47 10.88 6.07
CA ARG A 109 0.04 9.87 5.13
C ARG A 109 -0.56 10.06 3.73
N SER A 110 -1.09 11.25 3.45
CA SER A 110 -1.68 11.58 2.16
C SER A 110 -0.60 11.72 1.09
N ILE A 111 -0.88 11.21 -0.11
CA ILE A 111 0.09 11.20 -1.20
C ILE A 111 -0.59 11.11 -2.57
N LYS A 112 0.02 11.73 -3.57
CA LYS A 112 -0.33 11.54 -4.99
C LYS A 112 0.64 10.52 -5.58
N LEU A 113 0.11 9.51 -6.27
CA LEU A 113 0.89 8.45 -6.87
C LEU A 113 0.57 8.32 -8.35
N GLU A 114 1.60 8.30 -9.19
CA GLU A 114 1.50 7.93 -10.59
C GLU A 114 1.42 6.39 -10.74
N ILE A 115 0.29 5.91 -11.27
CA ILE A 115 -0.03 4.49 -11.41
C ILE A 115 1.01 3.79 -12.29
N GLY A 116 1.55 2.67 -11.79
CA GLY A 116 2.56 1.87 -12.49
C GLY A 116 3.98 2.40 -12.39
N LYS A 117 4.20 3.54 -11.71
CA LYS A 117 5.53 4.08 -11.46
C LYS A 117 5.83 4.28 -9.98
N GLU A 118 4.83 4.67 -9.21
CA GLU A 118 5.03 5.10 -7.82
C GLU A 118 4.24 4.24 -6.86
N ILE A 119 4.84 3.94 -5.71
CA ILE A 119 4.19 3.28 -4.57
C ILE A 119 4.51 3.99 -3.27
N TYR A 120 3.64 3.79 -2.28
CA TYR A 120 3.83 4.22 -0.91
C TYR A 120 3.76 3.03 0.04
N HIS A 121 4.71 2.93 0.97
CA HIS A 121 4.68 1.94 2.03
C HIS A 121 5.25 2.54 3.32
N GLU A 122 4.40 2.80 4.30
CA GLU A 122 4.77 3.48 5.57
C GLU A 122 6.00 2.85 6.24
N ASN A 123 6.00 1.53 6.45
CA ASN A 123 7.14 0.85 7.11
C ASN A 123 8.37 0.62 6.19
N GLY A 124 8.29 1.02 4.92
CA GLY A 124 9.43 0.99 4.00
C GLY A 124 9.89 -0.38 3.49
N LEU A 125 9.22 -1.49 3.83
CA LEU A 125 9.62 -2.83 3.39
C LEU A 125 9.60 -2.94 1.87
N ALA A 126 8.52 -2.48 1.23
CA ALA A 126 8.46 -2.41 -0.23
C ALA A 126 9.59 -1.55 -0.83
N CYS A 127 10.00 -0.46 -0.17
CA CYS A 127 11.06 0.42 -0.67
C CYS A 127 12.46 -0.19 -0.54
N LYS A 128 12.65 -1.15 0.37
CA LYS A 128 13.92 -1.86 0.57
C LYS A 128 14.03 -3.11 -0.30
N SER A 129 12.90 -3.72 -0.65
CA SER A 129 12.81 -4.92 -1.47
C SER A 129 13.49 -4.74 -2.84
N LEU A 130 14.33 -5.71 -3.21
CA LEU A 130 14.97 -5.75 -4.52
C LEU A 130 13.95 -6.10 -5.60
N ILE A 131 13.00 -7.01 -5.30
CA ILE A 131 11.94 -7.39 -6.23
C ILE A 131 11.10 -6.15 -6.59
N MET A 132 10.69 -5.39 -5.59
CA MET A 132 9.82 -4.23 -5.81
C MET A 132 10.52 -3.09 -6.57
N LYS A 133 11.84 -2.93 -6.39
CA LYS A 133 12.62 -1.92 -7.12
C LYS A 133 12.68 -2.16 -8.62
N ASP A 134 12.49 -3.40 -9.07
CA ASP A 134 12.40 -3.71 -10.50
C ASP A 134 11.00 -3.43 -11.07
N GLU A 135 9.97 -3.29 -10.22
CA GLU A 135 8.57 -3.09 -10.61
C GLU A 135 8.14 -1.62 -10.63
N TYR A 136 8.80 -0.74 -9.87
CA TYR A 136 8.41 0.66 -9.70
C TYR A 136 9.60 1.62 -9.83
N VAL A 137 9.33 2.84 -10.29
CA VAL A 137 10.32 3.90 -10.46
C VAL A 137 10.65 4.58 -9.13
N THR A 138 9.64 4.80 -8.27
CA THR A 138 9.82 5.51 -7.00
C THR A 138 8.98 4.88 -5.90
N CYS A 139 9.57 4.74 -4.70
CA CYS A 139 8.90 4.25 -3.51
C CYS A 139 9.02 5.28 -2.38
N TYR A 140 7.89 5.73 -1.88
CA TYR A 140 7.77 6.67 -0.78
C TYR A 140 7.49 5.93 0.54
N GLN A 141 8.00 6.46 1.64
CA GLN A 141 7.81 5.96 3.01
C GLN A 141 7.87 7.15 3.98
N ASN A 142 7.06 7.13 5.05
CA ASN A 142 7.06 8.11 6.14
C ASN A 142 6.49 7.49 7.42
#